data_AF-A0A956VMZ6-F1
#
_entry.id   AF-A0A956VMZ6-F1
#
_cell.length_a   1.000
_cell.length_b   1.000
_cell.length_c   1.000
_cell.angle_alpha   90.00
_cell.angle_beta   90.00
_cell.angle_gamma   90.00
#
_symmetry.space_group_name_H-M   'P 1'
#
loop_
_entity.id
_entity.type
_entity.pdbx_description
1 polymer ?
#
loop_
_entity_poly.entity_id
_entity_poly.type
_entity_poly.pdbx_seq_one_letter_code
_entity_poly.pdbx_strand_id
1 'polypeptide(L)'
;ISTQQRRMGISTDWHRERFTLDDGLSEAVLEAFITLYNEGLIYRGNRLVNWCPRCASAISDLEVEYEEEQGTLYTFRYPLKPNGDGSGPPYLEVSTTRPETILGDTAVAVHPEDARYKDVVGRTAIVPMLNREIPIIADAYVDPEFGTGALKVTPGHDPNDYEIGLRHDLPMINIMNPDATLNQEAGDYAGLDRFVARKKLWAD
;
A
#
# COMPACT_ATOMS: atom_id res chain seq x y z
N ILE A 1 -30.58 -15.23 -19.96
CA ILE A 1 -29.45 -15.64 -20.84
C ILE A 1 -29.82 -16.90 -21.65
N SER A 2 -30.21 -18.01 -21.00
CA SER A 2 -30.58 -19.27 -21.67
C SER A 2 -31.66 -19.14 -22.76
N THR A 3 -32.71 -18.34 -22.57
CA THR A 3 -33.74 -18.09 -23.59
C THR A 3 -33.18 -17.51 -24.89
N GLN A 4 -32.21 -16.58 -24.79
CA GLN A 4 -31.56 -15.99 -25.96
C GLN A 4 -30.69 -17.03 -26.68
N GLN A 5 -29.92 -17.82 -25.94
CA GLN A 5 -29.06 -18.87 -26.48
C GLN A 5 -29.86 -19.96 -27.23
N ARG A 6 -31.00 -20.39 -26.67
CA ARG A 6 -31.92 -21.33 -27.33
C ARG A 6 -32.50 -20.74 -28.62
N ARG A 7 -32.87 -19.46 -28.62
CA ARG A 7 -33.35 -18.76 -29.82
C ARG A 7 -32.29 -18.63 -30.90
N MET A 8 -31.01 -18.53 -30.53
CA MET A 8 -29.88 -18.56 -31.46
C MET A 8 -29.54 -19.95 -31.99
N GLY A 9 -30.21 -21.01 -31.51
CA GLY A 9 -29.98 -22.39 -31.97
C GLY A 9 -28.77 -23.07 -31.35
N ILE A 10 -28.27 -22.61 -30.20
CA ILE A 10 -27.15 -23.23 -29.50
C ILE A 10 -27.56 -24.62 -28.97
N SER A 11 -26.84 -25.66 -29.40
CA SER A 11 -27.16 -27.08 -29.16
C SER A 11 -26.39 -27.69 -27.97
N THR A 12 -26.31 -26.98 -26.85
CA THR A 12 -25.71 -27.48 -25.60
C THR A 12 -26.67 -28.41 -24.83
N ASP A 13 -26.15 -29.23 -23.91
CA ASP A 13 -26.97 -30.10 -23.06
C ASP A 13 -27.67 -29.30 -21.95
N TRP A 14 -28.85 -28.81 -22.29
CA TRP A 14 -29.70 -28.02 -21.39
C TRP A 14 -30.21 -28.77 -20.16
N HIS A 15 -30.26 -30.11 -20.19
CA HIS A 15 -30.69 -30.89 -19.02
C HIS A 15 -29.62 -30.92 -17.93
N ARG A 16 -28.37 -30.61 -18.29
CA ARG A 16 -27.21 -30.52 -17.38
C ARG A 16 -26.74 -29.09 -17.16
N GLU A 17 -27.63 -28.12 -17.36
CA GLU A 17 -27.33 -26.73 -16.99
C GLU A 17 -26.92 -26.69 -15.50
N ARG A 18 -25.91 -25.88 -15.22
CA ARG A 18 -25.35 -25.69 -13.89
C ARG A 18 -25.17 -24.21 -13.65
N PHE A 19 -25.36 -23.80 -12.42
CA PHE A 19 -25.14 -22.47 -11.93
C PHE A 19 -24.20 -22.53 -10.72
N THR A 20 -23.31 -21.55 -10.59
CA THR A 20 -22.25 -21.58 -9.57
C THR A 20 -22.78 -21.57 -8.13
N LEU A 21 -24.05 -21.19 -7.93
CA LEU A 21 -24.74 -21.25 -6.63
C LEU A 21 -25.59 -22.52 -6.45
N ASP A 22 -25.52 -23.50 -7.35
CA ASP A 22 -26.18 -24.80 -7.17
C ASP A 22 -25.47 -25.61 -6.07
N ASP A 23 -26.23 -26.45 -5.35
CA ASP A 23 -25.71 -27.26 -4.24
C ASP A 23 -24.49 -28.09 -4.65
N GLY A 24 -24.55 -28.79 -5.79
CA GLY A 24 -23.46 -29.65 -6.24
C GLY A 24 -22.17 -28.91 -6.63
N LEU A 25 -22.26 -27.68 -7.14
CA LEU A 25 -21.07 -26.86 -7.41
C LEU A 25 -20.54 -26.21 -6.13
N SER A 26 -21.41 -25.84 -5.20
CA SER A 26 -21.03 -25.34 -3.88
C SER A 26 -20.26 -26.40 -3.09
N GLU A 27 -20.73 -27.65 -3.09
CA GLU A 27 -20.02 -28.80 -2.51
C GLU A 27 -18.65 -29.02 -3.16
N ALA A 28 -18.55 -28.94 -4.49
CA ALA A 28 -17.29 -29.10 -5.22
C ALA A 28 -16.26 -28.01 -4.86
N VAL A 29 -16.68 -26.77 -4.68
CA VAL A 29 -15.80 -25.67 -4.23
C VAL A 29 -15.33 -25.90 -2.80
N LEU A 30 -16.21 -26.38 -1.92
CA LEU A 30 -15.84 -26.70 -0.54
C LEU A 30 -14.81 -27.83 -0.46
N GLU A 31 -15.01 -28.91 -1.23
CA GLU A 31 -14.06 -30.02 -1.32
C GLU A 31 -12.68 -29.55 -1.82
N ALA A 32 -12.66 -28.72 -2.87
CA ALA A 32 -11.42 -28.15 -3.39
C ALA A 32 -10.71 -27.28 -2.34
N PHE A 33 -11.45 -26.44 -1.63
CA PHE A 33 -10.89 -25.60 -0.56
C PHE A 33 -10.30 -26.45 0.57
N ILE A 34 -11.04 -27.46 1.07
CA ILE A 34 -10.58 -28.34 2.15
C ILE A 34 -9.34 -29.14 1.71
N THR A 35 -9.32 -29.64 0.48
CA THR A 35 -8.17 -30.37 -0.06
C THR A 35 -6.92 -29.49 -0.07
N LEU A 36 -7.00 -28.30 -0.65
CA LEU A 36 -5.88 -27.36 -0.71
C LEU A 36 -5.44 -26.88 0.68
N TYR A 37 -6.38 -26.73 1.61
CA TYR A 37 -6.07 -26.41 3.00
C TYR A 37 -5.32 -27.55 3.71
N ASN A 38 -5.79 -28.80 3.55
CA ASN A 38 -5.15 -29.98 4.14
C ASN A 38 -3.75 -30.24 3.54
N GLU A 39 -3.53 -29.86 2.28
CA GLU A 39 -2.21 -29.89 1.63
C GLU A 39 -1.27 -28.76 2.08
N GLY A 40 -1.74 -27.82 2.90
CA GLY A 40 -0.96 -26.69 3.40
C GLY A 40 -0.78 -25.55 2.37
N LEU A 41 -1.55 -25.56 1.28
CA LEU A 41 -1.50 -24.54 0.23
C LEU A 41 -2.35 -23.31 0.54
N ILE A 42 -3.30 -23.43 1.48
CA ILE A 42 -4.13 -22.32 1.96
C ILE A 42 -3.72 -21.97 3.39
N TYR A 43 -3.49 -20.67 3.62
CA TYR A 43 -3.20 -20.12 4.95
C TYR A 43 -4.03 -18.85 5.20
N ARG A 44 -4.08 -18.44 6.47
CA ARG A 44 -4.65 -17.15 6.88
C ARG A 44 -3.57 -16.32 7.54
N GLY A 45 -3.37 -15.11 7.02
CA GLY A 45 -2.40 -14.16 7.55
C GLY A 45 -2.78 -12.73 7.19
N ASN A 46 -2.05 -11.79 7.78
CA ASN A 46 -2.13 -10.39 7.39
C ASN A 46 -1.16 -10.17 6.22
N ARG A 47 -1.66 -9.59 5.14
CA ARG A 47 -0.89 -9.23 3.95
C ARG A 47 -1.48 -7.95 3.38
N LEU A 48 -0.65 -7.14 2.74
CA LEU A 48 -1.17 -6.06 1.91
C LEU A 48 -1.98 -6.66 0.74
N VAL A 49 -3.20 -6.15 0.56
CA VAL A 49 -4.12 -6.59 -0.49
C VAL A 49 -4.62 -5.38 -1.26
N ASN A 50 -5.00 -5.57 -2.51
CA ASN A 50 -5.74 -4.54 -3.25
C ASN A 50 -7.12 -4.42 -2.62
N TRP A 51 -7.44 -3.23 -2.10
CA TRP A 51 -8.72 -2.96 -1.44
C TRP A 51 -9.56 -2.00 -2.26
N CYS A 52 -10.80 -2.39 -2.58
CA CYS A 52 -11.76 -1.50 -3.23
C CYS A 52 -12.68 -0.85 -2.20
N PRO A 53 -12.51 0.45 -1.87
CA PRO A 53 -13.36 1.12 -0.87
C PRO A 53 -14.83 1.25 -1.31
N ARG A 54 -15.09 1.25 -2.62
CA ARG A 54 -16.46 1.24 -3.17
C ARG A 54 -17.17 -0.07 -2.87
N CYS A 55 -16.49 -1.20 -3.07
CA CYS A 55 -17.06 -2.52 -2.88
C CYS A 55 -16.94 -3.01 -1.42
N ALA A 56 -16.10 -2.35 -0.62
CA ALA A 56 -15.69 -2.77 0.72
C ALA A 56 -15.17 -4.22 0.73
N SER A 57 -14.33 -4.56 -0.24
CA SER A 57 -13.75 -5.90 -0.39
C SER A 57 -12.32 -5.83 -0.93
N ALA A 58 -11.54 -6.85 -0.58
CA ALA A 58 -10.31 -7.16 -1.29
C ALA A 58 -10.62 -7.63 -2.72
N ILE A 59 -9.73 -7.34 -3.65
CA ILE A 59 -9.77 -7.77 -5.05
C ILE A 59 -8.44 -8.44 -5.42
N SER A 60 -8.50 -9.42 -6.31
CA SER A 60 -7.30 -10.09 -6.84
C SER A 60 -6.45 -9.13 -7.67
N ASP A 61 -5.15 -9.39 -7.80
CA ASP A 61 -4.27 -8.67 -8.74
C ASP A 61 -4.79 -8.73 -10.18
N LEU A 62 -5.45 -9.84 -10.56
CA LEU A 62 -6.07 -10.02 -11.88
C LEU A 62 -7.34 -9.18 -12.10
N GLU A 63 -7.90 -8.60 -11.03
CA GLU A 63 -9.08 -7.74 -11.07
C GLU A 63 -8.72 -6.25 -11.03
N VAL A 64 -7.41 -5.93 -10.96
CA VAL A 64 -6.91 -4.55 -10.99
C VAL A 64 -6.58 -4.16 -12.43
N GLU A 65 -7.21 -3.11 -12.90
CA GLU A 65 -6.91 -2.47 -14.19
C GLU A 65 -6.08 -1.21 -13.94
N TYR A 66 -4.98 -1.05 -14.68
CA TYR A 66 -4.07 0.09 -14.57
C TYR A 66 -4.34 1.09 -15.69
N GLU A 67 -4.54 2.34 -15.32
CA GLU A 67 -4.72 3.46 -16.24
C GLU A 67 -3.70 4.56 -15.95
N GLU A 68 -3.21 5.22 -16.99
CA GLU A 68 -2.31 6.37 -16.84
C GLU A 68 -3.12 7.63 -16.47
N GLU A 69 -2.75 8.26 -15.35
CA GLU A 69 -3.34 9.51 -14.90
C GLU A 69 -2.28 10.59 -14.69
N GLN A 70 -2.65 11.86 -14.90
CA GLN A 70 -1.78 12.98 -14.58
C GLN A 70 -1.66 13.15 -13.06
N GLY A 71 -0.47 12.86 -12.52
CA GLY A 71 -0.13 13.05 -11.13
C GLY A 71 0.65 14.34 -10.85
N THR A 72 0.70 14.72 -9.58
CA THR A 72 1.63 15.74 -9.08
C THR A 72 2.68 15.04 -8.21
N LEU A 73 3.96 15.34 -8.44
CA LEU A 73 5.04 14.89 -7.58
C LEU A 73 5.31 15.98 -6.53
N TYR A 74 5.02 15.68 -5.27
CA TYR A 74 5.23 16.58 -4.14
C TYR A 74 6.58 16.30 -3.50
N THR A 75 7.23 17.32 -2.95
CA THR A 75 8.46 17.17 -2.17
C THR A 75 8.26 17.72 -0.76
N PHE A 76 8.43 16.86 0.23
CA PHE A 76 8.29 17.18 1.65
C PHE A 76 9.65 17.19 2.34
N ARG A 77 9.79 18.01 3.38
CA ARG A 77 10.96 18.06 4.24
C ARG A 77 10.69 17.27 5.51
N TYR A 78 11.51 16.25 5.76
CA TYR A 78 11.51 15.46 6.98
C TYR A 78 12.59 16.02 7.89
N PRO A 79 12.26 16.70 9.00
CA PRO A 79 13.26 17.18 9.94
C PRO A 79 14.10 16.02 10.47
N LEU A 80 15.41 16.23 10.58
CA LEU A 80 16.31 15.23 11.15
C LEU A 80 16.57 15.58 12.61
N LYS A 81 16.56 14.55 13.47
CA LYS A 81 16.98 14.71 14.85
C LYS A 81 18.44 15.20 14.87
N PRO A 82 18.78 16.22 15.68
CA PRO A 82 20.14 16.72 15.75
C PRO A 82 21.09 15.60 16.16
N ASN A 83 22.26 15.56 15.52
CA ASN A 83 23.36 14.74 16.02
C ASN A 83 23.87 15.33 17.34
N GLY A 84 24.48 14.51 18.19
CA GLY A 84 25.02 14.96 19.48
C GLY A 84 26.09 16.07 19.37
N ASP A 85 26.69 16.22 18.19
CA ASP A 85 27.67 17.27 17.83
C ASP A 85 27.05 18.45 17.04
N GLY A 86 25.75 18.41 16.75
CA GLY A 86 25.05 19.42 15.94
C GLY A 86 25.39 19.42 14.46
N SER A 87 26.11 18.41 13.95
CA SER A 87 26.50 18.32 12.54
C SER A 87 25.43 17.66 11.67
N GLY A 88 25.49 17.90 10.35
CA GLY A 88 24.59 17.31 9.35
C GLY A 88 23.42 18.21 8.95
N PRO A 89 22.67 17.83 7.89
CA PRO A 89 21.56 18.64 7.40
C PRO A 89 20.41 18.67 8.42
N PRO A 90 19.65 19.79 8.49
CA PRO A 90 18.51 19.93 9.40
C PRO A 90 17.28 19.13 8.96
N TYR A 91 17.19 18.76 7.69
CA TYR A 91 16.10 17.97 7.12
C TYR A 91 16.57 17.14 5.92
N LEU A 92 15.74 16.18 5.53
CA LEU A 92 15.85 15.39 4.31
C LEU A 92 14.65 15.70 3.40
N GLU A 93 14.89 15.92 2.11
CA GLU A 93 13.82 16.13 1.13
C GLU A 93 13.39 14.78 0.53
N VAL A 94 12.09 14.50 0.54
CA VAL A 94 11.49 13.24 0.10
C VAL A 94 10.37 13.52 -0.88
N SER A 95 10.38 12.86 -2.04
CA SER A 95 9.35 13.02 -3.07
C SER A 95 8.28 11.93 -3.00
N THR A 96 7.01 12.30 -3.21
CA THR A 96 5.87 11.37 -3.24
C THR A 96 4.74 11.89 -4.12
N THR A 97 3.99 11.00 -4.76
CA THR A 97 2.72 11.32 -5.44
C THR A 97 1.50 11.17 -4.52
N ARG A 98 1.69 10.59 -3.33
CA ARG A 98 0.66 10.28 -2.34
C ARG A 98 1.00 10.92 -0.99
N PRO A 99 0.85 12.25 -0.85
CA PRO A 99 1.18 12.93 0.40
C PRO A 99 0.32 12.47 1.57
N GLU A 100 -0.92 12.04 1.34
CA GLU A 100 -1.80 11.52 2.41
C GLU A 100 -1.25 10.27 3.10
N THR A 101 -0.35 9.51 2.45
CA THR A 101 0.24 8.31 3.06
C THR A 101 1.44 8.62 3.94
N ILE A 102 1.98 9.85 3.93
CA ILE A 102 3.07 10.27 4.81
C ILE A 102 2.74 10.00 6.29
N LEU A 103 1.46 10.14 6.64
CA LEU A 103 0.95 9.88 7.99
C LEU A 103 1.15 8.42 8.45
N GLY A 104 1.34 7.48 7.51
CA GLY A 104 1.62 6.06 7.77
C GLY A 104 3.10 5.69 7.67
N ASP A 105 4.00 6.65 7.45
CA ASP A 105 5.41 6.37 7.22
C ASP A 105 6.08 5.74 8.43
N THR A 106 6.94 4.77 8.15
CA THR A 106 7.69 4.03 9.17
C THR A 106 9.19 4.05 8.96
N ALA A 107 9.65 4.52 7.80
CA ALA A 107 11.05 4.82 7.53
C ALA A 107 11.16 5.81 6.36
N VAL A 108 12.36 6.39 6.19
CA VAL A 108 12.79 6.94 4.91
C VAL A 108 13.90 6.04 4.37
N ALA A 109 13.76 5.56 3.15
CA ALA A 109 14.77 4.75 2.47
C ALA A 109 15.59 5.59 1.51
N VAL A 110 16.90 5.34 1.47
CA VAL A 110 17.83 5.89 0.48
C VAL A 110 18.62 4.75 -0.15
N HIS A 111 19.15 4.95 -1.35
CA HIS A 111 19.98 3.93 -1.98
C HIS A 111 21.35 3.82 -1.28
N PRO A 112 21.88 2.60 -1.00
CA PRO A 112 23.15 2.41 -0.28
C PRO A 112 24.36 3.09 -0.93
N GLU A 113 24.38 3.12 -2.27
CA GLU A 113 25.47 3.72 -3.04
C GLU A 113 25.30 5.22 -3.32
N ASP A 114 24.21 5.83 -2.87
CA ASP A 114 24.01 7.27 -3.06
C ASP A 114 24.89 8.07 -2.09
N ALA A 115 25.96 8.66 -2.62
CA ALA A 115 26.91 9.45 -1.87
C ALA A 115 26.30 10.65 -1.15
N ARG A 116 25.13 11.16 -1.60
CA ARG A 116 24.42 12.29 -0.97
C ARG A 116 23.90 11.94 0.42
N TYR A 117 23.64 10.66 0.69
CA TYR A 117 22.91 10.22 1.88
C TYR A 117 23.71 9.28 2.81
N LYS A 118 24.99 9.02 2.52
CA LYS A 118 25.83 8.12 3.34
C LYS A 118 25.88 8.50 4.81
N ASP A 119 25.89 9.79 5.12
CA ASP A 119 25.98 10.30 6.50
C ASP A 119 24.61 10.41 7.20
N VAL A 120 23.49 10.07 6.53
CA VAL A 120 22.16 10.12 7.14
C VAL A 120 21.54 8.76 7.43
N VAL A 121 22.06 7.68 6.84
CA VAL A 121 21.62 6.31 7.15
C VAL A 121 21.84 6.01 8.64
N GLY A 122 20.82 5.46 9.31
CA GLY A 122 20.82 5.18 10.74
C GLY A 122 20.45 6.38 11.62
N ARG A 123 20.33 7.59 11.07
CA ARG A 123 19.76 8.75 11.79
C ARG A 123 18.23 8.62 11.89
N THR A 124 17.67 9.45 12.75
CA THR A 124 16.22 9.54 12.97
C THR A 124 15.65 10.74 12.21
N ALA A 125 14.67 10.48 11.34
CA ALA A 125 13.82 11.49 10.72
C ALA A 125 12.51 11.64 11.52
N ILE A 126 11.88 12.80 11.39
CA ILE A 126 10.60 13.10 12.01
C ILE A 126 9.55 13.18 10.89
N VAL A 127 8.49 12.38 10.99
CA VAL A 127 7.36 12.42 10.07
C VAL A 127 6.70 13.81 10.17
N PRO A 128 6.57 14.55 9.06
CA PRO A 128 5.86 15.82 9.04
C PRO A 128 4.44 15.70 9.61
N MET A 129 3.96 16.75 10.27
CA MET A 129 2.63 16.84 10.91
C MET A 129 2.42 15.95 12.14
N LEU A 130 2.87 14.69 12.15
CA LEU A 130 2.66 13.77 13.29
C LEU A 130 3.78 13.80 14.33
N ASN A 131 4.93 14.39 14.02
CA ASN A 131 6.11 14.39 14.88
C ASN A 131 6.57 12.98 15.34
N ARG A 132 6.22 11.94 14.58
CA ARG A 132 6.62 10.56 14.84
C ARG A 132 8.07 10.36 14.40
N GLU A 133 8.89 9.77 15.26
CA GLU A 133 10.26 9.42 14.93
C GLU A 133 10.31 8.15 14.07
N ILE A 134 11.05 8.19 12.97
CA ILE A 134 11.25 7.06 12.05
C ILE A 134 12.74 6.94 11.66
N PRO A 135 13.26 5.73 11.46
CA PRO A 135 14.63 5.51 11.01
C PRO A 135 14.83 5.92 9.54
N ILE A 136 16.06 6.30 9.21
CA ILE A 136 16.54 6.36 7.84
C ILE A 136 17.30 5.07 7.54
N ILE A 137 16.86 4.33 6.53
CA ILE A 137 17.39 3.02 6.15
C ILE A 137 18.03 3.07 4.76
N ALA A 138 18.93 2.13 4.49
CA ALA A 138 19.49 1.94 3.16
C ALA A 138 18.84 0.73 2.49
N ASP A 139 18.24 0.92 1.31
CA ASP A 139 17.62 -0.17 0.54
C ASP A 139 17.89 0.00 -0.96
N ALA A 140 18.34 -1.07 -1.62
CA ALA A 140 18.73 -1.06 -3.03
C ALA A 140 17.54 -0.92 -4.00
N TYR A 141 16.29 -1.01 -3.50
CA TYR A 141 15.11 -0.73 -4.30
C TYR A 141 14.98 0.75 -4.68
N VAL A 142 15.53 1.65 -3.87
CA VAL A 142 15.40 3.10 -4.08
C VAL A 142 16.18 3.52 -5.32
N ASP A 143 15.51 4.19 -6.27
CA ASP A 143 16.17 4.79 -7.42
C ASP A 143 16.78 6.16 -7.05
N PRO A 144 18.11 6.34 -7.10
CA PRO A 144 18.75 7.63 -6.82
C PRO A 144 18.37 8.74 -7.81
N GLU A 145 17.98 8.39 -9.04
CA GLU A 145 17.66 9.36 -10.09
C GLU A 145 16.21 9.87 -10.00
N PHE A 146 15.33 9.16 -9.29
CA PHE A 146 13.93 9.54 -9.15
C PHE A 146 13.70 10.54 -8.01
N GLY A 147 13.08 11.67 -8.33
CA GLY A 147 12.76 12.72 -7.34
C GLY A 147 14.02 13.22 -6.65
N THR A 148 14.07 13.10 -5.32
CA THR A 148 15.25 13.47 -4.53
C THR A 148 16.28 12.33 -4.40
N GLY A 149 15.90 11.08 -4.70
CA GLY A 149 16.68 9.89 -4.34
C GLY A 149 16.44 9.38 -2.91
N ALA A 150 15.51 10.01 -2.18
CA ALA A 150 14.99 9.53 -0.91
C ALA A 150 13.50 9.20 -1.03
N LEU A 151 13.12 8.02 -0.53
CA LEU A 151 11.78 7.44 -0.63
C LEU A 151 11.14 7.34 0.76
N LYS A 152 9.95 7.91 0.95
CA LYS A 152 9.13 7.62 2.14
C LYS A 152 8.60 6.18 2.07
N VAL A 153 8.81 5.41 3.14
CA VAL A 153 8.38 4.02 3.22
C VAL A 153 7.10 3.93 4.05
N THR A 154 6.00 3.57 3.40
CA THR A 154 4.67 3.41 4.01
C THR A 154 4.14 1.96 3.84
N PRO A 155 4.65 0.97 4.60
CA PRO A 155 4.39 -0.45 4.35
C PRO A 155 2.92 -0.86 4.34
N GLY A 156 2.07 -0.13 5.07
CA GLY A 156 0.64 -0.41 5.11
C GLY A 156 -0.16 0.01 3.87
N HIS A 157 0.46 0.69 2.89
CA HIS A 157 -0.28 1.39 1.81
C HIS A 157 0.32 1.25 0.40
N ASP A 158 1.47 0.60 0.25
CA ASP A 158 2.11 0.37 -1.05
C ASP A 158 2.84 -0.99 -1.06
N PRO A 159 2.72 -1.81 -2.12
CA PRO A 159 3.30 -3.15 -2.16
C PRO A 159 4.84 -3.15 -2.14
N ASN A 160 5.50 -2.15 -2.71
CA ASN A 160 6.95 -2.08 -2.69
C ASN A 160 7.44 -1.65 -1.30
N ASP A 161 6.77 -0.67 -0.70
CA ASP A 161 7.04 -0.26 0.68
C ASP A 161 6.77 -1.41 1.66
N TYR A 162 5.78 -2.26 1.38
CA TYR A 162 5.48 -3.46 2.17
C TYR A 162 6.66 -4.44 2.15
N GLU A 163 7.23 -4.73 0.97
CA GLU A 163 8.41 -5.60 0.85
C GLU A 163 9.65 -4.99 1.53
N ILE A 164 9.87 -3.68 1.41
CA ILE A 164 10.92 -2.98 2.17
C ILE A 164 10.66 -3.13 3.67
N GLY A 165 9.42 -2.93 4.11
CA GLY A 165 9.01 -3.09 5.50
C GLY A 165 9.31 -4.48 6.04
N LEU A 166 9.05 -5.54 5.26
CA LEU A 166 9.41 -6.91 5.64
C LEU A 166 10.92 -7.13 5.70
N ARG A 167 11.70 -6.59 4.75
CA ARG A 167 13.17 -6.74 4.74
C ARG A 167 13.85 -6.07 5.94
N HIS A 168 13.31 -4.95 6.41
CA HIS A 168 13.90 -4.13 7.47
C HIS A 168 13.15 -4.21 8.81
N ASP A 169 12.18 -5.12 8.94
CA ASP A 169 11.35 -5.30 10.15
C ASP A 169 10.65 -4.00 10.61
N LEU A 170 10.09 -3.26 9.65
CA LEU A 170 9.39 -2.01 9.91
C LEU A 170 7.95 -2.25 10.37
N PRO A 171 7.40 -1.39 11.24
CA PRO A 171 5.99 -1.46 11.63
C PRO A 171 5.04 -1.31 10.43
N MET A 172 3.97 -2.10 10.43
CA MET A 172 2.92 -2.06 9.40
C MET A 172 1.76 -1.18 9.88
N ILE A 173 1.85 0.14 9.65
CA ILE A 173 0.82 1.10 10.12
C ILE A 173 -0.28 1.28 9.05
N ASN A 174 -1.50 0.89 9.37
CA ASN A 174 -2.66 1.21 8.56
C ASN A 174 -3.31 2.52 9.04
N ILE A 175 -3.37 3.54 8.17
CA ILE A 175 -3.99 4.84 8.45
C ILE A 175 -5.41 4.98 7.85
N MET A 176 -5.91 3.97 7.14
CA MET A 176 -7.19 4.06 6.42
C MET A 176 -8.24 3.09 7.01
N ASN A 177 -9.47 3.57 7.06
CA ASN A 177 -10.66 2.75 7.28
C ASN A 177 -11.08 2.04 5.98
N PRO A 178 -11.98 1.04 6.06
CA PRO A 178 -12.50 0.34 4.88
C PRO A 178 -13.17 1.22 3.81
N ASP A 179 -13.70 2.38 4.20
CA ASP A 179 -14.29 3.37 3.29
C ASP A 179 -13.27 4.37 2.72
N ALA A 180 -11.99 4.16 3.00
CA ALA A 180 -10.86 5.02 2.64
C ALA A 180 -10.88 6.44 3.26
N THR A 181 -11.64 6.62 4.35
CA THR A 181 -11.39 7.73 5.29
C THR A 181 -10.18 7.43 6.16
N LEU A 182 -9.53 8.47 6.68
CA LEU A 182 -8.39 8.32 7.57
C LEU A 182 -8.84 7.95 9.00
N ASN A 183 -8.10 7.06 9.66
CA ASN A 183 -8.37 6.60 11.01
C ASN A 183 -7.55 7.40 12.06
N GLN A 184 -7.53 6.94 13.31
CA GLN A 184 -6.86 7.64 14.43
C GLN A 184 -5.34 7.74 14.29
N GLU A 185 -4.70 6.83 13.55
CA GLU A 185 -3.25 6.86 13.28
C GLU A 185 -2.84 8.08 12.44
N ALA A 186 -3.80 8.72 11.76
CA ALA A 186 -3.59 9.93 10.98
C ALA A 186 -3.63 11.23 11.79
N GLY A 187 -3.78 11.17 13.12
CA GLY A 187 -3.79 12.35 14.00
C GLY A 187 -4.87 13.37 13.63
N ASP A 188 -4.49 14.63 13.44
CA ASP A 188 -5.40 15.75 13.13
C ASP A 188 -6.11 15.65 11.75
N TYR A 189 -5.79 14.62 10.97
CA TYR A 189 -6.44 14.31 9.70
C TYR A 189 -7.46 13.17 9.81
N ALA A 190 -7.64 12.58 10.99
CA ALA A 190 -8.62 11.52 11.23
C ALA A 190 -10.04 11.95 10.82
N GLY A 191 -10.77 11.05 10.17
CA GLY A 191 -12.13 11.27 9.68
C GLY A 191 -12.24 11.95 8.31
N LEU A 192 -11.13 12.44 7.74
CA LEU A 192 -11.13 13.01 6.39
C LEU A 192 -11.06 11.91 5.32
N ASP A 193 -11.72 12.13 4.18
CA ASP A 193 -11.46 11.34 2.96
C ASP A 193 -10.01 11.51 2.51
N ARG A 194 -9.38 10.45 1.99
CA ARG A 194 -7.98 10.44 1.58
C ARG A 194 -7.59 11.57 0.62
N PHE A 195 -8.47 11.97 -0.29
CA PHE A 195 -8.18 13.04 -1.26
C PHE A 195 -8.37 14.43 -0.67
N VAL A 196 -9.26 14.56 0.32
CA VAL A 196 -9.39 15.79 1.12
C VAL A 196 -8.16 15.96 2.01
N ALA A 197 -7.74 14.88 2.68
CA ALA A 197 -6.53 14.86 3.49
C ALA A 197 -5.28 15.19 2.67
N ARG A 198 -5.14 14.63 1.46
CA ARG A 198 -4.06 14.98 0.51
C ARG A 198 -3.92 16.48 0.30
N LYS A 199 -5.03 17.18 0.04
CA LYS A 199 -5.03 18.63 -0.19
C LYS A 199 -4.71 19.41 1.07
N LYS A 200 -5.25 18.99 2.21
CA LYS A 200 -5.03 19.65 3.50
C LYS A 200 -3.56 19.51 3.94
N LEU A 201 -3.00 18.31 3.86
CA LEU A 201 -1.62 18.02 4.26
C LEU A 201 -0.59 18.81 3.44
N TRP A 202 -0.88 19.12 2.18
CA TRP A 202 -0.03 19.99 1.37
C TRP A 202 -0.19 21.49 1.68
N ALA A 203 -1.35 21.89 2.18
CA ALA A 203 -1.62 23.28 2.54
C ALA A 203 -1.06 23.67 3.92
N ASP A 204 -0.93 22.68 4.81
CA ASP A 204 -0.33 22.80 6.15
C ASP A 204 1.21 22.78 6.07
#